data_AF-A0A8T5M1Q6-F1
#
_entry.id   AF-A0A8T5M1Q6-F1
#
_cell.length_a   1.000
_cell.length_b   1.000
_cell.length_c   1.000
_cell.angle_alpha   90.00
_cell.angle_beta   90.00
_cell.angle_gamma   90.00
#
_symmetry.space_group_name_H-M   'P 1'
#
loop_
_entity.id
_entity.type
_entity.pdbx_description
1 polymer ?
#
loop_
_entity_poly.entity_id
_entity_poly.type
_entity_poly.pdbx_seq_one_letter_code
_entity_poly.pdbx_strand_id
1 'polypeptide(L)' 'MEQVCTKHGLAKTGLCEWCGKPVCDECVTESMGKKYCFTCLARLPLDKLGTINESIGSRGEKNIDPTMSHEEVQEKRKYV' A
#
# COMPACT_ATOMS: atom_id res chain seq x y z
N MET A 1 -18.91 -17.24 6.32
CA MET A 1 -17.60 -17.89 6.13
C MET A 1 -16.59 -16.80 5.88
N GLU A 2 -15.81 -16.43 6.89
CA GLU A 2 -14.66 -15.54 6.70
C GLU A 2 -13.66 -16.24 5.79
N GLN A 3 -13.25 -15.56 4.72
CA GLN A 3 -12.26 -16.12 3.83
C GLN A 3 -10.90 -15.54 4.19
N VAL A 4 -10.00 -16.43 4.59
CA VAL A 4 -8.66 -16.13 5.05
C VAL A 4 -7.63 -16.57 4.01
N CYS A 5 -6.48 -15.91 3.99
CA CYS A 5 -5.35 -16.37 3.20
C CYS A 5 -4.87 -17.72 3.74
N THR A 6 -4.81 -18.72 2.88
CA THR A 6 -4.41 -20.09 3.28
C THR A 6 -2.96 -20.17 3.73
N LYS A 7 -2.11 -19.24 3.31
CA LYS A 7 -0.68 -19.21 3.64
C LYS A 7 -0.39 -18.53 4.98
N HIS A 8 -1.05 -17.40 5.24
CA HIS A 8 -0.75 -16.56 6.42
C HIS A 8 -1.85 -16.63 7.49
N GLY A 9 -3.00 -17.22 7.21
CA GLY A 9 -4.15 -17.24 8.13
C GLY A 9 -4.81 -15.88 8.36
N LEU A 10 -4.36 -14.83 7.66
CA LEU A 10 -4.87 -13.46 7.78
C LEU A 10 -6.15 -13.27 6.97
N ALA A 11 -6.94 -12.25 7.33
CA ALA A 11 -8.12 -11.84 6.56
C ALA A 11 -7.75 -11.60 5.08
N LYS A 12 -8.56 -12.14 4.15
CA LYS A 12 -8.31 -11.87 2.73
C LYS A 12 -8.58 -10.40 2.44
N THR A 13 -7.68 -9.79 1.70
CA THR A 13 -7.85 -8.47 1.09
C THR A 13 -8.41 -8.59 -0.33
N GLY A 14 -8.25 -9.76 -0.96
CA GLY A 14 -8.79 -10.03 -2.30
C GLY A 14 -8.69 -11.49 -2.72
N LEU A 15 -9.03 -11.75 -3.98
CA LEU A 15 -8.83 -13.03 -4.66
C LEU A 15 -7.94 -12.79 -5.89
N CYS A 16 -6.91 -13.60 -6.06
CA CYS A 16 -6.14 -13.58 -7.29
C CYS A 16 -6.92 -14.31 -8.39
N GLU A 17 -7.27 -13.62 -9.46
CA GLU A 17 -8.05 -14.20 -10.57
C GLU A 17 -7.24 -15.21 -11.40
N TRP A 18 -5.91 -15.15 -11.32
CA TRP A 18 -5.04 -16.05 -12.08
C TRP A 18 -4.83 -17.40 -11.37
N CYS A 19 -4.56 -17.39 -10.05
CA CYS A 19 -4.37 -18.64 -9.30
C CYS A 19 -5.58 -19.09 -8.49
N GLY A 20 -6.64 -18.27 -8.42
CA GLY A 20 -7.86 -18.55 -7.68
C GLY A 20 -7.71 -18.58 -6.16
N LYS A 21 -6.54 -18.18 -5.62
CA LYS A 21 -6.27 -18.24 -4.18
C LYS A 21 -6.65 -16.92 -3.48
N PRO A 22 -7.17 -16.97 -2.23
CA PRO A 22 -7.36 -15.79 -1.41
C PRO A 22 -6.01 -15.17 -1.03
N VAL A 23 -5.89 -13.87 -1.24
CA VAL A 23 -4.69 -13.10 -0.91
C VAL A 23 -4.98 -12.18 0.27
N CYS A 24 -4.05 -12.12 1.23
CA CYS A 24 -4.01 -11.10 2.28
C CYS A 24 -3.03 -9.99 1.90
N ASP A 25 -2.92 -8.95 2.72
CA ASP A 25 -2.02 -7.82 2.51
C ASP A 25 -0.56 -8.24 2.25
N GLU A 26 -0.05 -9.23 2.99
CA GLU A 26 1.30 -9.78 2.77
C GLU A 26 1.46 -10.60 1.48
N CYS A 27 0.35 -11.10 0.91
CA CYS A 27 0.35 -11.74 -0.40
C CYS A 27 0.21 -10.73 -1.54
N VAL A 28 0.07 -9.44 -1.25
CA VAL A 28 -0.01 -8.36 -2.24
C VAL A 28 1.33 -7.65 -2.29
N THR A 29 1.86 -7.47 -3.48
CA THR A 29 3.02 -6.61 -3.73
C THR A 29 2.62 -5.46 -4.64
N GLU A 30 3.15 -4.27 -4.39
CA GLU A 30 2.88 -3.09 -5.20
C GLU A 30 4.10 -2.73 -6.04
N SER A 31 3.87 -2.44 -7.32
CA SER A 31 4.88 -1.91 -8.23
C SER A 31 4.24 -0.89 -9.16
N MET A 32 4.85 0.29 -9.26
CA MET A 32 4.34 1.40 -10.09
C MET A 32 2.85 1.72 -9.83
N GLY A 33 2.42 1.72 -8.56
CA GLY A 33 1.02 2.00 -8.17
C GLY A 33 0.01 0.91 -8.58
N LYS A 34 0.48 -0.28 -8.98
CA LYS A 34 -0.35 -1.43 -9.30
C LYS A 34 -0.07 -2.54 -8.32
N LYS A 35 -1.13 -3.24 -7.90
CA LYS A 35 -1.07 -4.38 -7.00
C LYS A 35 -0.96 -5.69 -7.78
N TYR A 36 -0.17 -6.60 -7.25
CA TYR A 36 0.11 -7.91 -7.83
C TYR A 36 0.07 -8.99 -6.74
N CYS A 37 -0.29 -10.20 -7.13
CA CYS A 37 -0.15 -11.36 -6.26
C CYS A 37 1.32 -11.71 -6.11
N PHE A 38 1.84 -11.75 -4.89
CA PHE A 38 3.24 -12.09 -4.61
C PHE A 38 3.63 -13.48 -5.13
N THR A 39 2.68 -14.43 -5.14
CA THR A 39 2.95 -15.82 -5.57
C THR A 39 3.03 -15.97 -7.09
N CYS A 40 2.18 -15.26 -7.82
CA CYS A 40 2.00 -15.47 -9.26
C CYS A 40 2.45 -14.29 -10.11
N LEU A 41 2.74 -13.16 -9.46
CA LEU A 41 3.03 -11.86 -10.07
C LEU A 41 1.92 -11.37 -11.03
N ALA A 42 0.74 -12.00 -10.96
CA ALA A 42 -0.44 -11.58 -11.71
C ALA A 42 -1.03 -10.31 -11.10
N ARG A 43 -1.46 -9.39 -11.96
CA ARG A 43 -2.09 -8.13 -11.54
C ARG A 43 -3.40 -8.43 -10.81
N LEU A 44 -3.60 -7.80 -9.66
CA LEU A 44 -4.84 -7.90 -8.91
C LEU A 44 -5.79 -6.76 -9.30
N PRO A 45 -7.10 -7.03 -9.42
CA PRO A 45 -8.09 -6.00 -9.73
C PRO A 45 -8.21 -5.00 -8.57
N LEU A 46 -7.91 -3.73 -8.85
CA LEU A 46 -7.94 -2.63 -7.88
C LEU A 46 -9.33 -2.46 -7.23
N ASP A 47 -10.41 -2.74 -7.97
CA ASP A 47 -11.80 -2.58 -7.54
C ASP A 47 -12.22 -3.48 -6.36
N LYS A 48 -11.51 -4.60 -6.15
CA LYS A 48 -11.87 -5.61 -5.13
C LYS A 48 -10.90 -5.66 -3.96
N LEU A 49 -9.81 -4.89 -4.03
CA LEU A 49 -8.88 -4.73 -2.93
C LEU A 49 -9.36 -3.53 -2.14
N GLY A 50 -10.11 -3.82 -1.07
CA GLY A 50 -10.70 -2.82 -0.17
C GLY A 50 -9.73 -1.67 0.00
N THR A 51 -10.24 -0.47 -0.30
CA THR A 51 -9.54 0.81 -0.39
C THR A 51 -8.35 0.80 0.55
N ILE A 52 -7.16 0.49 0.03
CA ILE A 52 -5.97 0.89 0.75
C ILE A 52 -6.05 2.40 0.72
N ASN A 53 -6.12 3.01 1.91
CA ASN A 53 -5.76 4.40 2.01
C ASN A 53 -4.51 4.60 1.16
N GLU A 54 -4.54 5.62 0.30
CA GLU A 54 -3.37 6.16 -0.37
C GLU A 54 -2.36 6.56 0.71
N SER A 55 -1.65 5.58 1.24
CA SER A 55 -0.41 5.77 1.95
C SER A 55 0.59 6.11 0.87
N ILE A 56 0.61 7.41 0.57
CA ILE A 56 1.71 8.19 0.02
C ILE A 56 3.00 7.38 0.15
N GLY A 57 3.59 7.07 -1.00
CA GLY A 57 4.77 6.24 -1.12
C GLY A 57 5.80 6.54 -0.03
N SER A 58 6.35 5.47 0.54
CA SER A 58 7.49 5.50 1.43
C SER A 58 8.67 6.20 0.77
N ARG A 59 8.74 7.51 0.93
CA ARG A 59 9.97 8.28 0.73
C ARG A 59 10.04 9.37 1.79
N GLY A 60 10.38 8.92 3.00
CA GLY A 60 10.88 9.76 4.07
C GLY A 60 9.79 10.52 4.82
N GLU A 61 9.63 10.18 6.09
CA GLU A 61 8.95 11.00 7.08
C GLU A 61 9.43 12.45 6.99
N LYS A 62 8.55 13.34 6.53
CA LYS A 62 8.51 14.73 6.99
C LYS A 62 7.04 15.08 7.16
N ASN A 63 6.54 14.87 8.38
CA ASN A 63 5.35 15.55 8.88
C ASN A 63 5.64 17.05 8.80
N ILE A 64 5.20 17.71 7.73
CA ILE A 64 5.16 19.16 7.65
C ILE A 64 3.69 19.53 7.74
N ASP A 65 3.36 20.18 8.84
CA ASP A 65 2.02 20.69 9.12
C ASP A 65 1.59 21.61 7.96
N PRO A 66 0.44 21.35 7.30
CA PRO A 66 0.03 22.09 6.10
C PRO A 66 -0.36 23.55 6.38
N THR A 67 -0.30 23.99 7.64
CA THR A 67 -0.56 25.38 8.03
C THR A 67 0.69 26.24 8.14
N MET A 68 1.90 25.67 7.98
CA MET A 68 3.14 26.44 8.10
C MET A 68 3.37 27.32 6.86
N SER A 69 3.55 28.62 7.09
CA SER A 69 3.77 29.60 6.04
C SER A 69 5.16 29.47 5.42
N HIS A 70 5.27 29.82 4.14
CA HIS A 70 6.47 29.64 3.30
C HIS A 70 7.77 30.27 3.87
N GLU A 71 7.66 31.22 4.80
CA GLU A 71 8.80 31.87 5.46
C GLU A 71 9.49 30.97 6.51
N GLU A 72 8.76 30.10 7.22
CA GLU A 72 9.35 29.24 8.27
C GLU A 72 10.18 28.06 7.70
N VAL A 73 9.90 27.66 6.46
CA VAL A 73 10.60 26.55 5.80
C VAL A 73 12.02 26.92 5.35
N GLN A 74 12.28 28.21 5.07
CA GLN A 74 13.59 28.65 4.59
C GLN A 74 14.64 28.75 5.72
N GLU A 75 14.23 29.05 6.95
CA GLU A 75 15.16 29.23 8.07
C GLU A 75 15.83 27.90 8.50
N LYS A 76 15.10 26.79 8.44
CA LYS A 76 15.62 25.45 8.82
C LYS A 76 16.67 24.89 7.85
N ARG A 77 16.88 25.49 6.68
CA ARG A 77 17.90 25.05 5.70
C ARG A 77 19.27 25.70 5.88
N LYS A 78 19.41 26.68 6.78
CA LYS A 78 20.67 27.44 6.95
C LYS A 78 21.64 26.91 8.00
N TYR A 79 21.30 25.86 8.74
CA TYR A 79 22.15 25.26 9.78
C TYR A 79 22.48 23.78 9.49
N VAL A 80 22.90 23.49 8.25
CA VAL A 80 23.75 22.31 7.94
C VAL A 80 25.17 22.81 7.81
#